data_AF-A0AAD0SPH7-F1
#
_entry.id   AF-A0AAD0SPH7-F1
#
_cell.length_a   1.000
_cell.length_b   1.000
_cell.length_c   1.000
_cell.angle_alpha   90.00
_cell.angle_beta   90.00
_cell.angle_gamma   90.00
#
_symmetry.space_group_name_H-M   'P 1'
#
loop_
_entity.id
_entity.type
_entity.pdbx_description
1 polymer ?
#
loop_
_entity_poly.entity_id
_entity_poly.type
_entity_poly.pdbx_seq_one_letter_code
_entity_poly.pdbx_strand_id
1 'polypeptide(L)'
;MSLDLLIPFGFLIGLTIYLIYSRNRFEKNIITIYENKLEEWKKHSSSNKEKVESSKEFVALVFKKDYKFSIEYFDKSIEDSLKRAKFEIKEYGAKDE
;
A
#
# COMPACT_ATOMS: atom_id res chain seq x y z
N MET A 1 15.90 -15.07 -60.53
CA MET A 1 14.53 -15.54 -60.20
C MET A 1 13.57 -14.72 -61.05
N SER A 2 12.53 -15.31 -61.63
CA SER A 2 11.55 -14.51 -62.41
C SER A 2 10.96 -13.42 -61.51
N LEU A 3 10.61 -12.28 -62.09
CA LEU A 3 9.99 -11.15 -61.37
C LEU A 3 8.78 -11.59 -60.54
N ASP A 4 8.06 -12.62 -61.00
CA ASP A 4 6.91 -13.21 -60.31
C ASP A 4 7.22 -13.77 -58.91
N LEU A 5 8.46 -14.21 -58.65
CA LEU A 5 8.85 -14.75 -57.34
C LEU A 5 9.50 -13.69 -56.43
N LEU A 6 10.01 -12.60 -57.02
CA LEU A 6 10.67 -11.51 -56.29
C LEU A 6 9.67 -10.59 -55.59
N ILE A 7 8.51 -10.34 -56.21
CA ILE A 7 7.43 -9.51 -55.64
C ILE A 7 6.85 -10.13 -54.35
N PRO A 8 6.45 -11.43 -54.32
CA PRO A 8 5.99 -12.08 -53.09
C PRO A 8 7.06 -12.11 -52.00
N PHE A 9 8.32 -12.34 -52.38
CA PHE A 9 9.43 -12.39 -51.44
C PHE A 9 9.72 -11.03 -50.79
N GLY A 10 9.69 -9.95 -51.58
CA GLY A 10 9.82 -8.58 -51.06
C GLY A 10 8.69 -8.19 -50.12
N PHE A 11 7.45 -8.58 -50.43
CA PHE A 11 6.31 -8.37 -49.54
C PHE A 11 6.50 -9.10 -48.20
N LEU A 12 6.99 -10.33 -48.24
CA LEU A 12 7.25 -11.14 -47.05
C LEU A 12 8.31 -10.53 -46.13
N ILE A 13 9.38 -9.99 -46.72
CA ILE A 13 10.42 -9.25 -45.99
C ILE A 13 9.83 -7.98 -45.36
N GLY A 14 9.07 -7.19 -46.13
CA GLY A 14 8.42 -5.98 -45.64
C GLY A 14 7.48 -6.25 -44.47
N LEU A 15 6.69 -7.32 -44.56
CA LEU A 15 5.77 -7.74 -43.51
C LEU A 15 6.53 -8.21 -42.26
N THR A 16 7.63 -8.94 -42.43
CA THR A 16 8.49 -9.39 -41.31
C THR A 16 9.08 -8.20 -40.56
N ILE A 17 9.65 -7.22 -41.28
CA ILE A 17 10.20 -5.99 -40.67
C ILE A 17 9.10 -5.21 -39.95
N TYR A 18 7.92 -5.07 -40.56
CA TYR A 18 6.77 -4.40 -39.95
C TYR A 18 6.33 -5.08 -38.66
N LEU A 19 6.23 -6.42 -38.65
CA LEU A 19 5.84 -7.18 -37.46
C LEU A 19 6.85 -7.04 -36.32
N ILE A 20 8.15 -7.07 -36.61
CA ILE A 20 9.21 -6.87 -35.60
C ILE A 20 9.10 -5.46 -35.01
N TYR A 21 8.93 -4.43 -35.86
CA TYR A 21 8.76 -3.06 -35.41
C TYR A 21 7.51 -2.87 -34.55
N SER A 22 6.37 -3.40 -35.00
CA SER A 22 5.08 -3.33 -34.30
C SER A 22 5.16 -3.98 -32.92
N ARG A 23 5.80 -5.16 -32.82
CA ARG A 23 6.01 -5.86 -31.55
C ARG A 23 6.83 -5.03 -30.56
N ASN A 24 7.97 -4.48 -30.99
CA ASN A 24 8.83 -3.66 -30.13
C ASN A 24 8.10 -2.40 -29.63
N ARG A 25 7.28 -1.78 -30.49
CA ARG A 25 6.44 -0.64 -30.09
C ARG A 25 5.38 -1.03 -29.07
N PHE A 26 4.73 -2.18 -29.25
CA PHE A 26 3.72 -2.69 -28.34
C PHE A 26 4.29 -3.00 -26.96
N GLU A 27 5.43 -3.70 -26.88
CA GLU A 27 6.09 -4.04 -25.62
C GLU A 27 6.43 -2.77 -24.80
N LYS A 28 6.99 -1.75 -25.46
CA LYS A 28 7.27 -0.45 -24.81
C LYS A 28 6.02 0.24 -24.31
N ASN A 29 4.96 0.30 -25.12
CA ASN A 29 3.70 0.92 -24.74
C ASN A 29 3.07 0.24 -23.51
N ILE A 30 3.11 -1.10 -23.46
CA ILE A 30 2.58 -1.86 -22.33
C ILE A 30 3.35 -1.55 -21.05
N ILE A 31 4.69 -1.54 -21.11
CA ILE A 31 5.54 -1.19 -19.96
C ILE A 31 5.17 0.20 -19.44
N THR A 32 5.10 1.20 -20.33
CA THR A 32 4.74 2.57 -19.97
C THR A 32 3.34 2.66 -19.35
N ILE A 33 2.35 1.91 -19.85
CA ILE A 33 1.01 1.88 -19.25
C ILE A 33 1.05 1.33 -17.82
N TYR A 34 1.81 0.26 -17.57
CA TYR A 34 1.93 -0.31 -16.23
C TYR A 34 2.69 0.60 -15.27
N GLU A 35 3.76 1.26 -15.74
CA GLU A 35 4.49 2.25 -14.95
C GLU A 35 3.60 3.44 -14.57
N ASN A 36 2.84 3.99 -15.52
CA ASN A 36 1.90 5.08 -15.25
C ASN A 36 0.83 4.68 -14.24
N LYS A 37 0.25 3.48 -14.38
CA LYS A 37 -0.72 2.95 -13.40
C LYS A 37 -0.11 2.77 -12.02
N LEU A 38 1.15 2.34 -11.95
CA LEU A 38 1.87 2.19 -10.68
C LEU A 38 2.10 3.57 -10.03
N GLU A 39 2.49 4.58 -10.80
CA GLU A 39 2.66 5.94 -10.29
C GLU A 39 1.36 6.56 -9.81
N GLU A 40 0.28 6.42 -10.57
CA GLU A 40 -1.07 6.84 -10.16
C GLU A 40 -1.48 6.14 -8.87
N TRP A 41 -1.27 4.82 -8.78
CA TRP A 41 -1.54 4.07 -7.55
C TRP A 41 -0.72 4.59 -6.37
N LYS A 42 0.57 4.91 -6.53
CA LYS A 42 1.38 5.49 -5.44
C LYS A 42 0.86 6.86 -4.98
N LYS A 43 0.42 7.71 -5.92
CA LYS A 43 -0.17 9.03 -5.64
C LYS A 43 -1.47 8.89 -4.84
N HIS A 44 -2.34 7.95 -5.22
CA HIS A 44 -3.65 7.74 -4.58
C HIS A 44 -3.63 6.79 -3.37
N SER A 45 -2.62 5.93 -3.23
CA SER A 45 -2.43 5.06 -2.06
C SER A 45 -1.93 5.85 -0.85
N SER A 46 -1.12 6.88 -1.08
CA SER A 46 -0.62 7.76 -0.01
C SER A 46 -1.69 8.69 0.54
N SER A 47 -2.70 9.05 -0.26
CA SER A 47 -3.83 9.88 0.17
C SER A 47 -4.87 9.13 1.00
N ASN A 48 -4.81 7.79 1.05
CA ASN A 48 -5.65 6.99 1.96
C ASN A 48 -5.00 6.79 3.35
N LYS A 49 -4.05 7.66 3.73
CA LYS A 49 -3.64 7.86 5.12
C LYS A 49 -4.61 8.78 5.89
N GLU A 50 -5.84 8.93 5.42
CA GLU A 50 -6.90 9.53 6.24
C GLU A 50 -7.36 8.50 7.27
N LYS A 51 -6.92 8.72 8.51
CA LYS A 51 -7.33 8.01 9.73
C LYS A 51 -6.99 6.52 9.76
N VAL A 52 -5.69 6.21 9.88
CA VAL A 52 -5.35 5.14 10.82
C VAL A 52 -5.73 5.70 12.19
N GLU A 53 -6.97 5.45 12.64
CA GLU A 53 -7.31 5.59 14.05
C GLU A 53 -6.16 4.95 14.82
N SER A 54 -5.52 5.73 15.68
CA SER A 54 -4.48 5.21 16.57
C SER A 54 -5.07 3.99 17.27
N SER A 55 -4.60 2.80 16.89
CA SER A 55 -5.06 1.55 17.49
C SER A 55 -4.84 1.66 18.99
N LYS A 56 -5.84 1.24 19.79
CA LYS A 56 -5.71 1.21 21.25
C LYS A 56 -4.43 0.44 21.61
N GLU A 57 -3.47 1.12 22.22
CA GLU A 57 -2.19 0.54 22.64
C GLU A 57 -2.28 0.08 24.09
N PHE A 58 -1.74 -1.11 24.37
CA PHE A 58 -1.66 -1.63 25.72
C PHE A 58 -0.39 -1.11 26.40
N VAL A 59 -0.57 -0.13 27.30
CA VAL A 59 0.54 0.63 27.90
C VAL A 59 0.86 0.25 29.35
N ALA A 60 -0.11 -0.32 30.08
CA ALA A 60 0.03 -0.61 31.50
C ALA A 60 -1.03 -1.62 31.99
N LEU A 61 -0.74 -2.25 33.13
CA LEU A 61 -1.64 -3.12 33.90
C LEU A 61 -2.22 -2.35 35.08
N VAL A 62 -3.50 -2.57 35.40
CA VAL A 62 -4.17 -2.00 36.58
C VAL A 62 -4.49 -3.13 37.55
N PHE A 63 -4.01 -3.00 38.79
CA PHE A 63 -4.22 -3.96 39.87
C PHE A 63 -5.04 -3.34 41.00
N LYS A 64 -5.83 -4.15 41.70
CA LYS A 64 -6.54 -3.76 42.92
C LYS A 64 -6.04 -4.60 44.08
N LYS A 65 -5.52 -3.97 45.12
CA LYS A 65 -5.08 -4.62 46.36
C LYS A 65 -5.45 -3.74 47.55
N ASP A 66 -6.10 -4.33 48.56
CA ASP A 66 -6.49 -3.66 49.80
C ASP A 66 -7.19 -2.30 49.57
N TYR A 67 -8.19 -2.29 48.68
CA TYR A 67 -8.95 -1.10 48.27
C TYR A 67 -8.16 -0.01 47.52
N LYS A 68 -6.86 -0.23 47.26
CA LYS A 68 -6.01 0.66 46.47
C LYS A 68 -5.82 0.12 45.05
N PHE A 69 -5.93 1.01 44.07
CA PHE A 69 -5.56 0.70 42.68
C PHE A 69 -4.10 1.09 42.44
N SER A 70 -3.34 0.22 41.77
CA SER A 70 -1.98 0.49 41.30
C SER A 70 -1.88 0.27 39.80
N ILE A 71 -1.10 1.13 39.13
CA ILE A 71 -0.84 1.04 37.70
C ILE A 71 0.63 0.67 37.52
N GLU A 72 0.90 -0.43 36.81
CA GLU A 72 2.25 -0.87 36.46
C GLU A 72 2.45 -0.72 34.95
N TYR A 73 3.38 0.14 34.55
CA TYR A 73 3.62 0.52 33.16
C TYR A 73 4.89 -0.15 32.60
N PHE A 74 4.93 -0.39 31.28
CA PHE A 74 6.02 -1.12 30.64
C PHE A 74 7.23 -0.24 30.25
N ASP A 75 6.99 1.04 29.94
CA ASP A 75 8.02 2.00 29.54
C ASP A 75 8.03 3.21 30.48
N LYS A 76 9.22 3.67 30.86
CA LYS A 76 9.37 4.87 31.68
C LYS A 76 8.96 6.14 30.94
N SER A 77 9.02 6.14 29.60
CA SER A 77 8.64 7.30 28.78
C SER A 77 7.18 7.72 28.98
N ILE A 78 6.30 6.80 29.35
CA ILE A 78 4.86 7.03 29.54
C ILE A 78 4.46 7.39 30.98
N GLU A 79 5.39 7.32 31.94
CA GLU A 79 5.12 7.61 33.37
C GLU A 79 4.49 8.99 33.55
N ASP A 80 5.09 9.99 32.92
CA ASP A 80 4.69 11.39 32.95
C ASP A 80 3.32 11.62 32.31
N SER A 81 3.04 10.89 31.23
CA SER A 81 1.76 10.94 30.53
C SER A 81 0.66 10.31 31.38
N LEU A 82 0.91 9.14 31.98
CA LEU A 82 -0.03 8.44 32.88
C LEU A 82 -0.39 9.28 34.11
N LYS A 83 0.57 9.99 34.70
CA LYS A 83 0.31 10.86 35.87
C LYS A 83 -0.58 12.08 35.53
N ARG A 84 -0.52 12.57 34.29
CA ARG A 84 -1.28 13.76 33.84
C ARG A 84 -2.56 13.39 33.07
N ALA A 85 -2.71 12.13 32.68
CA ALA A 85 -3.81 11.67 31.86
C ALA A 85 -5.16 11.74 32.60
N LYS A 86 -6.23 12.00 31.84
CA LYS A 86 -7.59 11.76 32.28
C LYS A 86 -7.97 10.34 31.86
N PHE A 87 -8.26 9.49 32.83
CA PHE A 87 -8.66 8.10 32.57
C PHE A 87 -10.15 8.01 32.28
N GLU A 88 -10.50 7.31 31.20
CA GLU A 88 -11.86 6.94 30.88
C GLU A 88 -12.09 5.48 31.30
N ILE A 89 -13.17 5.22 32.03
CA ILE A 89 -13.54 3.86 32.46
C ILE A 89 -14.61 3.35 31.50
N LYS A 90 -14.26 2.36 30.67
CA LYS A 90 -15.18 1.66 29.77
C LYS A 90 -15.29 0.19 30.16
N GLU A 91 -16.48 -0.38 30.03
CA GLU A 91 -16.67 -1.82 30.16
C GLU A 91 -16.07 -2.55 28.94
N TYR A 92 -15.30 -3.61 29.20
CA TYR A 92 -14.68 -4.37 28.12
C TYR A 92 -15.75 -5.09 27.28
N GLY A 93 -15.76 -4.82 25.97
CA GLY A 93 -16.69 -5.46 25.04
C GLY A 93 -18.05 -4.77 24.88
N ALA A 94 -18.30 -3.67 25.60
CA ALA A 94 -19.42 -2.79 25.28
C ALA A 94 -19.17 -2.15 23.90
N LYS A 95 -20.10 -2.32 22.96
CA LYS A 95 -20.07 -1.59 21.69
C LYS A 95 -20.28 -0.11 22.00
N ASP A 96 -19.39 0.74 21.51
CA ASP A 96 -19.61 2.19 21.52
C ASP A 96 -20.92 2.43 20.73
N GLU A 97 -21.98 2.91 21.40
CA GLU A 97 -23.22 3.41 20.76
C GLU A 97 -22.95 4.70 19.96
#